data_AF-A0A963DKC0-F1
#
_entry.id   AF-A0A963DKC0-F1
#
_cell.length_a   1.000
_cell.length_b   1.000
_cell.length_c   1.000
_cell.angle_alpha   90.00
_cell.angle_beta   90.00
_cell.angle_gamma   90.00
#
_symmetry.space_group_name_H-M   'P 1'
#
loop_
_entity.id
_entity.type
_entity.pdbx_description
1 polymer ?
#
loop_
_entity_poly.entity_id
_entity_poly.type
_entity_poly.pdbx_seq_one_letter_code
_entity_poly.pdbx_strand_id
1 'polypeptide(L)'
;MNTRRPASAEPDRPIQPRRRFLKEMAGAAGGACLLSMGVGMIASEASARPATALRPPGALAEPDFLAACVRCGLCVRDCPFDTLKLAELGDNVATGTPYFDARAVPCEMCEDIPCVAACPTAALDRDLTDIGQARMGLAVLIDQETCLNFLGLRCDVCYRVCPVIDKAITLELVHNPRSDRHAMLLPTVHSDACTGCGKCEHACVLPEAAIKVLPHRLAQGKSAAHYRKGWEEKERAGGSLIGEQTQLPMRGLEDRNYGDTRVAPDYRPATPDGGLDSGWKP
;
A
#
# COMPACT_ATOMS: atom_id res chain seq x y z
N MET A 1 -27.24 -9.49 96.18
CA MET A 1 -26.18 -8.50 95.91
C MET A 1 -25.87 -8.49 94.42
N ASN A 2 -26.14 -7.36 93.76
CA ASN A 2 -25.99 -7.14 92.32
C ASN A 2 -24.83 -6.16 92.13
N THR A 3 -23.76 -6.56 91.44
CA THR A 3 -22.62 -5.69 91.12
C THR A 3 -22.22 -5.85 89.66
N ARG A 4 -22.98 -5.21 88.75
CA ARG A 4 -22.48 -4.92 87.39
C ARG A 4 -21.60 -3.68 87.45
N ARG A 5 -20.31 -3.84 87.15
CA ARG A 5 -19.40 -2.74 86.80
C ARG A 5 -19.86 -2.12 85.46
N PRO A 6 -19.81 -0.78 85.29
CA PRO A 6 -20.04 -0.18 83.99
C PRO A 6 -18.82 -0.43 83.09
N ALA A 7 -19.07 -0.83 81.84
CA ALA A 7 -18.05 -0.82 80.80
C ALA A 7 -17.70 0.65 80.48
N SER A 8 -16.42 1.00 80.60
CA SER A 8 -15.88 2.28 80.17
C SER A 8 -16.04 2.42 78.66
N ALA A 9 -16.74 3.46 78.22
CA ALA A 9 -16.79 3.87 76.83
C ALA A 9 -15.40 4.37 76.39
N GLU A 10 -14.82 3.72 75.38
CA GLU A 10 -13.58 4.18 74.75
C GLU A 10 -13.90 5.37 73.84
N PRO A 11 -13.12 6.47 73.87
CA PRO A 11 -13.44 7.66 73.09
C PRO A 11 -13.21 7.39 71.59
N ASP A 12 -14.24 7.63 70.80
CA ASP A 12 -14.21 7.55 69.34
C ASP A 12 -13.18 8.56 68.80
N ARG A 13 -12.07 8.07 68.25
CA ARG A 13 -11.00 8.93 67.72
C ARG A 13 -11.54 9.69 66.50
N PRO A 14 -11.49 11.05 66.50
CA PRO A 14 -12.01 11.80 65.37
C PRO A 14 -11.18 11.49 64.13
N ILE A 15 -11.84 10.96 63.09
CA ILE A 15 -11.24 10.70 61.79
C ILE A 15 -10.67 12.02 61.27
N GLN A 16 -9.34 12.14 61.24
CA GLN A 16 -8.69 13.39 60.87
C GLN A 16 -9.09 13.83 59.45
N PRO A 17 -9.62 15.07 59.26
CA PRO A 17 -10.18 15.53 58.00
C PRO A 17 -9.15 15.53 56.85
N ARG A 18 -7.87 15.74 57.16
CA ARG A 18 -6.77 15.65 56.19
C ARG A 18 -6.57 14.23 55.63
N ARG A 19 -6.69 13.20 56.47
CA ARG A 19 -6.51 11.81 56.04
C ARG A 19 -7.69 11.33 55.19
N ARG A 20 -8.90 11.83 55.48
CA ARG A 20 -10.08 11.58 54.66
C ARG A 20 -9.96 12.26 53.30
N PHE A 21 -9.58 13.54 53.28
CA PHE A 21 -9.35 14.30 52.05
C PHE A 21 -8.28 13.66 51.15
N LEU A 22 -7.13 13.23 51.71
CA LEU A 22 -6.08 12.55 50.93
C LEU A 22 -6.54 11.21 50.35
N LYS A 23 -7.36 10.44 51.07
CA LYS A 23 -7.93 9.17 50.57
C LYS A 23 -8.95 9.40 49.46
N GLU A 24 -9.80 10.41 49.60
CA GLU A 24 -10.80 10.78 48.59
C GLU A 24 -10.12 11.30 47.31
N MET A 25 -9.08 12.14 47.43
CA MET A 25 -8.28 12.60 46.28
C MET A 25 -7.52 11.46 45.61
N ALA A 26 -6.90 10.55 46.37
CA ALA A 26 -6.21 9.39 45.80
C ALA A 26 -7.19 8.44 45.09
N GLY A 27 -8.38 8.24 45.64
CA GLY A 27 -9.45 7.46 45.02
C GLY A 27 -9.97 8.10 43.74
N ALA A 28 -10.19 9.42 43.73
CA ALA A 28 -10.63 10.16 42.55
C ALA A 28 -9.56 10.16 41.44
N ALA A 29 -8.29 10.38 41.79
CA ALA A 29 -7.18 10.33 40.84
C ALA A 29 -7.00 8.91 40.27
N GLY A 30 -7.05 7.87 41.12
CA GLY A 30 -7.00 6.48 40.67
C GLY A 30 -8.16 6.11 39.75
N GLY A 31 -9.38 6.54 40.10
CA GLY A 31 -10.56 6.36 39.26
C GLY A 31 -10.46 7.06 37.91
N ALA A 32 -9.99 8.32 37.89
CA ALA A 32 -9.76 9.07 36.66
C ALA A 32 -8.66 8.44 35.78
N CYS A 33 -7.58 7.92 36.37
CA CYS A 33 -6.54 7.19 35.65
C CYS A 33 -7.07 5.90 35.01
N LEU A 34 -7.87 5.11 35.74
CA LEU A 34 -8.45 3.88 35.19
C LEU A 34 -9.47 4.18 34.08
N LEU A 35 -10.30 5.21 34.26
CA LEU A 35 -11.25 5.66 33.23
C LEU A 35 -10.53 6.19 31.98
N SER A 36 -9.52 7.05 32.15
CA SER A 36 -8.75 7.58 31.02
C SER A 36 -7.96 6.50 30.29
N MET A 37 -7.42 5.51 31.01
CA MET A 37 -6.74 4.36 30.40
C MET A 37 -7.73 3.46 29.65
N GLY A 38 -8.91 3.20 30.22
CA GLY A 38 -9.98 2.44 29.56
C GLY A 38 -10.50 3.13 28.29
N VAL A 39 -10.78 4.44 28.37
CA VAL A 39 -11.17 5.24 27.19
C VAL A 39 -10.04 5.31 26.17
N GLY A 40 -8.79 5.44 26.61
CA GLY A 40 -7.62 5.45 25.74
C GLY A 40 -7.44 4.15 24.96
N MET A 41 -7.64 3.00 25.61
CA MET A 41 -7.60 1.69 24.95
C MET A 41 -8.69 1.57 23.88
N ILE A 42 -9.94 1.90 24.21
CA ILE A 42 -11.07 1.84 23.27
C ILE A 42 -10.88 2.81 22.10
N ALA A 43 -10.38 4.03 22.37
CA ALA A 43 -10.11 5.01 21.33
C ALA A 43 -8.96 4.57 20.40
N SER A 44 -7.93 3.94 20.95
CA SER A 44 -6.81 3.42 20.14
C SER A 44 -7.26 2.29 19.20
N GLU A 45 -8.16 1.42 19.65
CA GLU A 45 -8.72 0.33 18.85
C GLU A 45 -9.67 0.82 17.76
N ALA A 46 -10.49 1.85 18.05
CA ALA A 46 -11.31 2.53 17.05
C ALA A 46 -10.45 3.25 15.98
N SER A 47 -9.22 3.63 16.35
CA SER A 47 -8.25 4.30 15.48
C SER A 47 -7.22 3.34 14.88
N ALA A 48 -7.29 2.04 15.19
CA ALA A 48 -6.31 1.05 14.78
C ALA A 48 -6.37 0.88 13.27
N ARG A 49 -5.47 1.59 12.59
CA ARG A 49 -5.26 1.52 11.14
C ARG A 49 -4.26 0.40 10.89
N PRO A 50 -4.70 -0.78 10.42
CA PRO A 50 -3.72 -1.75 9.99
C PRO A 50 -2.88 -1.15 8.86
N ALA A 51 -1.57 -1.19 9.03
CA ALA A 51 -0.65 -0.80 7.97
C ALA A 51 -0.77 -1.75 6.77
N THR A 52 -1.00 -3.04 7.00
CA THR A 52 -0.82 -4.07 5.98
C THR A 52 -2.05 -4.95 5.73
N ALA A 53 -3.11 -4.85 6.53
CA ALA A 53 -4.26 -5.74 6.37
C ALA A 53 -5.03 -5.41 5.08
N LEU A 54 -5.32 -6.46 4.32
CA LEU A 54 -6.07 -6.36 3.07
C LEU A 54 -7.55 -6.58 3.34
N ARG A 55 -8.39 -5.71 2.76
CA ARG A 55 -9.84 -5.76 2.93
C ARG A 55 -10.49 -6.62 1.85
N PRO A 56 -11.68 -7.20 2.10
CA PRO A 56 -12.44 -7.94 1.10
C PRO A 56 -12.67 -7.13 -0.20
N PRO A 57 -13.01 -7.79 -1.32
CA PRO A 57 -13.34 -7.09 -2.55
C PRO A 57 -14.54 -6.15 -2.32
N GLY A 58 -14.50 -4.99 -2.98
CA GLY A 58 -15.53 -3.96 -2.86
C GLY A 58 -15.46 -3.15 -1.58
N ALA A 59 -14.48 -3.35 -0.69
CA ALA A 59 -14.38 -2.52 0.50
C ALA A 59 -14.23 -1.03 0.16
N LEU A 60 -15.02 -0.20 0.85
CA LEU A 60 -14.89 1.25 0.78
C LEU A 60 -13.50 1.70 1.28
N ALA A 61 -13.20 2.98 1.09
CA ALA A 61 -12.01 3.58 1.70
C ALA A 61 -12.00 3.29 3.21
N GLU A 62 -10.85 2.94 3.77
CA GLU A 62 -10.69 2.48 5.16
C GLU A 62 -11.53 3.25 6.21
N PRO A 63 -11.57 4.60 6.27
CA PRO A 63 -12.41 5.31 7.24
C PRO A 63 -13.92 5.04 7.05
N ASP A 64 -14.38 5.02 5.80
CA ASP A 64 -15.79 4.81 5.46
C ASP A 64 -16.19 3.35 5.69
N PHE A 65 -15.28 2.42 5.38
CA PHE A 65 -15.44 1.00 5.68
C PHE A 65 -15.60 0.76 7.18
N LEU A 66 -14.74 1.35 8.01
CA LEU A 66 -14.81 1.20 9.47
C LEU A 66 -16.09 1.82 10.05
N ALA A 67 -16.59 2.90 9.45
CA ALA A 67 -17.84 3.53 9.86
C ALA A 67 -19.08 2.70 9.47
N ALA A 68 -19.06 2.06 8.30
CA ALA A 68 -20.20 1.28 7.78
C ALA A 68 -20.22 -0.18 8.29
N CYS A 69 -19.07 -0.76 8.64
CA CYS A 69 -18.97 -2.17 9.00
C CYS A 69 -19.52 -2.42 10.42
N VAL A 70 -20.63 -3.17 10.50
CA VAL A 70 -21.25 -3.59 11.77
C VAL A 70 -20.63 -4.86 12.36
N ARG A 71 -19.50 -5.34 11.83
CA ARG A 71 -18.75 -6.50 12.35
C ARG A 71 -19.59 -7.79 12.46
N CYS A 72 -20.52 -7.98 11.53
CA CYS A 72 -21.45 -9.12 11.55
C CYS A 72 -20.83 -10.47 11.14
N GLY A 73 -19.67 -10.48 10.49
CA GLY A 73 -18.99 -11.71 10.03
C GLY A 73 -19.64 -12.43 8.85
N LEU A 74 -20.71 -11.89 8.26
CA LEU A 74 -21.42 -12.54 7.14
C LEU A 74 -20.53 -12.75 5.91
N CYS A 75 -19.67 -11.78 5.60
CA CYS A 75 -18.70 -11.89 4.49
C CYS A 75 -17.66 -12.99 4.71
N VAL A 76 -17.28 -13.27 5.97
CA VAL A 76 -16.35 -14.35 6.33
C VAL A 76 -17.03 -15.70 6.16
N ARG A 77 -18.26 -15.83 6.67
CA ARG A 77 -19.06 -17.06 6.55
C ARG A 77 -19.32 -17.44 5.09
N ASP A 78 -19.64 -16.46 4.25
CA ASP A 78 -20.01 -16.70 2.84
C ASP A 78 -18.78 -16.73 1.91
N CYS A 79 -17.55 -16.67 2.46
CA CYS A 79 -16.33 -16.87 1.70
C CYS A 79 -16.06 -18.37 1.53
N PRO A 80 -16.10 -18.93 0.30
CA PRO A 80 -15.98 -20.38 0.09
C PRO A 80 -14.56 -20.93 0.29
N PHE A 81 -13.55 -20.06 0.37
CA PHE A 81 -12.13 -20.43 0.42
C PHE A 81 -11.46 -20.09 1.76
N ASP A 82 -12.23 -19.69 2.77
CA ASP A 82 -11.71 -19.27 4.09
C ASP A 82 -10.60 -18.20 4.01
N THR A 83 -10.59 -17.40 2.94
CA THR A 83 -9.65 -16.29 2.74
C THR A 83 -9.81 -15.24 3.83
N LEU A 84 -11.06 -14.89 4.16
CA LEU A 84 -11.39 -13.82 5.07
C LEU A 84 -11.42 -14.33 6.52
N LYS A 85 -10.87 -13.54 7.44
CA LYS A 85 -10.95 -13.76 8.88
C LYS A 85 -11.35 -12.49 9.60
N LEU A 86 -11.96 -12.63 10.78
CA LEU A 86 -12.26 -11.50 11.65
C LEU A 86 -11.03 -11.17 12.49
N ALA A 87 -10.75 -9.87 12.63
CA ALA A 87 -9.70 -9.38 13.53
C ALA A 87 -10.05 -9.70 14.99
N GLU A 88 -9.10 -10.27 15.71
CA GLU A 88 -9.21 -10.57 17.13
C GLU A 88 -8.71 -9.39 17.99
N LEU A 89 -8.91 -9.45 19.31
CA LEU A 89 -8.30 -8.47 20.21
C LEU A 89 -6.79 -8.68 20.21
N GLY A 90 -6.03 -7.60 20.00
CA GLY A 90 -4.57 -7.64 19.93
C GLY A 90 -4.00 -7.73 18.51
N ASP A 91 -4.85 -7.95 17.50
CA ASP A 91 -4.46 -7.76 16.11
C ASP A 91 -4.18 -6.28 15.84
N ASN A 92 -3.29 -6.00 14.88
CA ASN A 92 -3.02 -4.63 14.40
C ASN A 92 -4.14 -4.08 13.49
N VAL A 93 -5.29 -4.75 13.44
CA VAL A 93 -6.47 -4.46 12.63
C VAL A 93 -7.60 -4.13 13.59
N ALA A 94 -8.46 -3.17 13.24
CA ALA A 94 -9.66 -2.88 14.04
C ALA A 94 -10.46 -4.17 14.33
N THR A 95 -10.60 -4.52 15.60
CA THR A 95 -11.19 -5.79 16.04
C THR A 95 -12.60 -5.99 15.49
N GLY A 96 -12.91 -7.24 15.15
CA GLY A 96 -14.18 -7.68 14.56
C GLY A 96 -14.37 -7.26 13.10
N THR A 97 -13.40 -6.60 12.46
CA THR A 97 -13.48 -6.27 11.04
C THR A 97 -12.85 -7.38 10.18
N PRO A 98 -13.40 -7.67 8.99
CA PRO A 98 -12.86 -8.70 8.10
C PRO A 98 -11.58 -8.23 7.41
N TYR A 99 -10.61 -9.13 7.31
CA TYR A 99 -9.37 -8.94 6.56
C TYR A 99 -8.83 -10.28 6.07
N PHE A 100 -7.85 -10.26 5.18
CA PHE A 100 -7.10 -11.45 4.80
C PHE A 100 -5.60 -11.20 4.74
N ASP A 101 -4.84 -12.30 4.78
CA ASP A 101 -3.40 -12.34 4.59
C ASP A 101 -3.09 -13.00 3.25
N ALA A 102 -2.61 -12.21 2.29
CA ALA A 102 -2.32 -12.65 0.93
C ALA A 102 -1.29 -13.78 0.87
N ARG A 103 -0.35 -13.85 1.83
CA ARG A 103 0.68 -14.90 1.85
C ARG A 103 0.11 -16.23 2.31
N ALA A 104 -0.81 -16.21 3.29
CA ALA A 104 -1.41 -17.41 3.84
C ALA A 104 -2.49 -17.99 2.90
N VAL A 105 -3.56 -17.22 2.65
CA VAL A 105 -4.68 -17.63 1.79
C VAL A 105 -5.10 -16.41 0.97
N PRO A 106 -4.82 -16.38 -0.34
CA PRO A 106 -5.18 -15.25 -1.19
C PRO A 106 -6.68 -15.25 -1.52
N CYS A 107 -7.15 -14.14 -2.12
CA CYS A 107 -8.48 -14.08 -2.69
C CYS A 107 -8.51 -14.86 -4.02
N GLU A 108 -9.44 -15.81 -4.10
CA GLU A 108 -9.63 -16.64 -5.30
C GLU A 108 -10.35 -15.93 -6.45
N MET A 109 -10.80 -14.68 -6.26
CA MET A 109 -11.53 -13.89 -7.26
C MET A 109 -12.78 -14.60 -7.81
N CYS A 110 -13.70 -14.96 -6.90
CA CYS A 110 -14.98 -15.58 -7.25
C CYS A 110 -15.79 -14.66 -8.18
N GLU A 111 -16.38 -15.21 -9.24
CA GLU A 111 -17.21 -14.46 -10.20
C GLU A 111 -18.47 -13.86 -9.56
N ASP A 112 -19.14 -14.62 -8.68
CA ASP A 112 -20.38 -14.19 -8.02
C ASP A 112 -20.17 -13.28 -6.79
N ILE A 113 -18.92 -13.02 -6.40
CA ILE A 113 -18.51 -12.17 -5.27
C ILE A 113 -19.41 -12.32 -4.02
N PRO A 114 -19.56 -13.55 -3.45
CA PRO A 114 -20.55 -13.82 -2.42
C PRO A 114 -20.35 -13.00 -1.14
N CYS A 115 -19.11 -12.63 -0.82
CA CYS A 115 -18.78 -11.79 0.32
C CYS A 115 -19.40 -10.38 0.25
N VAL A 116 -19.51 -9.79 -0.95
CA VAL A 116 -20.15 -8.48 -1.16
C VAL A 116 -21.66 -8.63 -1.03
N ALA A 117 -22.25 -9.64 -1.68
CA ALA A 117 -23.68 -9.91 -1.62
C ALA A 117 -24.18 -10.14 -0.18
N ALA A 118 -23.36 -10.80 0.65
CA ALA A 118 -23.64 -11.07 2.06
C ALA A 118 -23.62 -9.82 2.96
N CYS A 119 -23.00 -8.71 2.53
CA CYS A 119 -22.79 -7.53 3.37
C CYS A 119 -24.09 -6.69 3.53
N PRO A 120 -24.68 -6.58 4.74
CA PRO A 120 -25.96 -5.90 4.91
C PRO A 120 -25.85 -4.36 4.95
N THR A 121 -24.68 -3.82 5.31
CA THR A 121 -24.51 -2.38 5.63
C THR A 121 -23.80 -1.57 4.57
N ALA A 122 -23.63 -2.12 3.36
CA ALA A 122 -22.90 -1.49 2.26
C ALA A 122 -21.47 -1.04 2.63
N ALA A 123 -20.85 -1.67 3.63
CA ALA A 123 -19.43 -1.51 3.90
C ALA A 123 -18.58 -2.07 2.74
N LEU A 124 -19.14 -3.04 2.03
CA LEU A 124 -18.68 -3.48 0.73
C LEU A 124 -19.63 -2.92 -0.34
N ASP A 125 -19.05 -2.38 -1.41
CA ASP A 125 -19.75 -1.81 -2.55
C ASP A 125 -20.51 -2.90 -3.31
N ARG A 126 -21.84 -2.78 -3.30
CA ARG A 126 -22.77 -3.73 -3.95
C ARG A 126 -22.83 -3.55 -5.45
N ASP A 127 -22.38 -2.41 -5.97
CA ASP A 127 -22.34 -2.14 -7.40
C ASP A 127 -21.11 -2.77 -8.07
N LEU A 128 -20.20 -3.37 -7.28
CA LEU A 128 -19.11 -4.18 -7.78
C LEU A 128 -19.66 -5.49 -8.38
N THR A 129 -19.91 -5.48 -9.69
CA THR A 129 -20.36 -6.68 -10.43
C THR A 129 -19.21 -7.45 -11.09
N ASP A 130 -18.10 -6.78 -11.39
CA ASP A 130 -16.91 -7.40 -11.98
C ASP A 130 -15.78 -7.44 -10.94
N ILE A 131 -15.37 -8.64 -10.56
CA ILE A 131 -14.28 -8.87 -9.60
C ILE A 131 -12.94 -8.31 -10.08
N GLY A 132 -12.74 -8.16 -11.40
CA GLY A 132 -11.58 -7.51 -12.00
C GLY A 132 -11.48 -6.01 -11.69
N GLN A 133 -12.58 -5.38 -11.27
CA GLN A 133 -12.58 -3.98 -10.82
C GLN A 133 -12.37 -3.82 -9.31
N ALA A 134 -12.25 -4.92 -8.56
CA ALA A 134 -11.95 -4.85 -7.15
C ALA A 134 -10.60 -4.16 -6.91
N ARG A 135 -10.49 -3.41 -5.80
CA ARG A 135 -9.27 -2.72 -5.38
C ARG A 135 -8.94 -3.05 -3.91
N MET A 136 -8.67 -4.34 -3.65
CA MET A 136 -8.33 -4.84 -2.31
C MET A 136 -6.94 -4.36 -1.84
N GLY A 137 -6.01 -4.21 -2.78
CA GLY A 137 -4.63 -3.81 -2.53
C GLY A 137 -3.86 -3.67 -3.85
N LEU A 138 -2.57 -3.43 -3.75
CA LEU A 138 -1.65 -3.33 -4.89
C LEU A 138 -0.44 -4.22 -4.64
N ALA A 139 -0.15 -5.10 -5.59
CA ALA A 139 1.06 -5.90 -5.56
C ALA A 139 2.27 -5.03 -5.89
N VAL A 140 3.33 -5.15 -5.10
CA VAL A 140 4.59 -4.42 -5.29
C VAL A 140 5.73 -5.41 -5.17
N LEU A 141 6.65 -5.37 -6.14
CA LEU A 141 7.92 -6.06 -6.02
C LEU A 141 8.82 -5.26 -5.06
N ILE A 142 8.82 -5.67 -3.80
CA ILE A 142 9.53 -4.97 -2.73
C ILE A 142 11.01 -5.34 -2.74
N ASP A 143 11.31 -6.63 -2.93
CA ASP A 143 12.67 -7.14 -2.89
C ASP A 143 13.14 -7.54 -4.29
N GLN A 144 13.83 -6.61 -4.95
CA GLN A 144 14.46 -6.85 -6.24
C GLN A 144 15.77 -7.64 -6.11
N GLU A 145 16.43 -7.62 -4.94
CA GLU A 145 17.73 -8.28 -4.75
C GLU A 145 17.57 -9.80 -4.61
N THR A 146 16.50 -10.25 -3.96
CA THR A 146 16.21 -11.68 -3.78
C THR A 146 15.33 -12.26 -4.90
N CYS A 147 14.65 -11.43 -5.69
CA CYS A 147 13.78 -11.90 -6.77
C CYS A 147 14.57 -12.73 -7.80
N LEU A 148 14.11 -13.97 -8.05
CA LEU A 148 14.79 -14.90 -8.96
C LEU A 148 14.98 -14.33 -10.38
N ASN A 149 14.04 -13.51 -10.87
CA ASN A 149 14.17 -12.86 -12.18
C ASN A 149 15.28 -11.81 -12.24
N PHE A 150 15.46 -11.05 -11.16
CA PHE A 150 16.56 -10.08 -11.04
C PHE A 150 17.92 -10.77 -10.85
N LEU A 151 17.93 -11.97 -10.26
CA LEU A 151 19.11 -12.84 -10.22
C LEU A 151 19.43 -13.49 -11.58
N GLY A 152 18.58 -13.31 -12.59
CA GLY A 152 18.75 -13.84 -13.94
C GLY A 152 18.28 -15.28 -14.12
N LEU A 153 17.50 -15.82 -13.18
CA LEU A 153 16.80 -17.09 -13.34
C LEU A 153 15.45 -16.86 -14.00
N ARG A 154 14.97 -17.84 -14.79
CA ARG A 154 13.66 -17.75 -15.45
C ARG A 154 12.55 -18.18 -14.50
N CYS A 155 11.89 -17.22 -13.86
CA CYS A 155 10.73 -17.45 -13.00
C CYS A 155 9.51 -16.65 -13.51
N ASP A 156 8.40 -17.30 -13.79
CA ASP A 156 7.18 -16.66 -14.29
C ASP A 156 5.95 -17.00 -13.43
N VAL A 157 6.18 -17.50 -12.21
CA VAL A 157 5.12 -17.99 -11.31
C VAL A 157 4.12 -16.89 -10.94
N CYS A 158 4.62 -15.71 -10.53
CA CYS A 158 3.75 -14.58 -10.17
C CYS A 158 2.94 -14.05 -11.36
N TYR A 159 3.49 -14.14 -12.57
CA TYR A 159 2.82 -13.74 -13.81
C TYR A 159 1.74 -14.76 -14.21
N ARG A 160 2.05 -16.06 -14.19
CA ARG A 160 1.10 -17.12 -14.59
C ARG A 160 -0.05 -17.32 -13.63
N VAL A 161 0.15 -17.10 -12.33
CA VAL A 161 -0.92 -17.22 -11.33
C VAL A 161 -1.84 -16.01 -11.33
N CYS A 162 -1.46 -14.92 -12.00
CA CYS A 162 -2.25 -13.70 -12.04
C CYS A 162 -3.53 -13.94 -12.84
N PRO A 163 -4.72 -13.73 -12.25
CA PRO A 163 -5.99 -13.89 -12.97
C PRO A 163 -6.21 -12.78 -14.01
N VAL A 164 -5.49 -11.66 -13.89
CA VAL A 164 -5.52 -10.53 -14.82
C VAL A 164 -4.17 -10.43 -15.54
N ILE A 165 -3.76 -11.54 -16.16
CA ILE A 165 -2.50 -11.66 -16.90
C ILE A 165 -2.38 -10.61 -18.01
N ASP A 166 -1.15 -10.19 -18.31
CA ASP A 166 -0.80 -9.16 -19.32
C ASP A 166 -1.37 -7.75 -19.08
N LYS A 167 -2.22 -7.57 -18.07
CA LYS A 167 -2.71 -6.26 -17.65
C LYS A 167 -2.19 -5.88 -16.28
N ALA A 168 -2.43 -6.72 -15.26
CA ALA A 168 -1.99 -6.42 -13.90
C ALA A 168 -0.50 -6.70 -13.68
N ILE A 169 0.05 -7.72 -14.35
CA ILE A 169 1.47 -8.07 -14.28
C ILE A 169 1.96 -8.35 -15.70
N THR A 170 3.03 -7.68 -16.13
CA THR A 170 3.78 -7.98 -17.36
C THR A 170 5.19 -8.48 -17.04
N LEU A 171 5.82 -9.16 -17.99
CA LEU A 171 7.23 -9.54 -17.92
C LEU A 171 8.02 -8.68 -18.89
N GLU A 172 8.75 -7.70 -18.35
CA GLU A 172 9.59 -6.80 -19.14
C GLU A 172 10.93 -7.46 -19.46
N LEU A 173 11.29 -7.45 -20.73
CA LEU A 173 12.55 -8.00 -21.22
C LEU A 173 13.67 -6.99 -21.04
N VAL A 174 14.65 -7.32 -20.18
CA VAL A 174 15.82 -6.48 -19.92
C VAL A 174 17.10 -7.24 -20.22
N HIS A 175 18.09 -6.56 -20.80
CA HIS A 175 19.41 -7.16 -21.07
C HIS A 175 20.11 -7.56 -19.76
N ASN A 176 20.63 -8.79 -19.69
CA ASN A 176 21.38 -9.23 -18.51
C ASN A 176 22.82 -8.69 -18.55
N PRO A 177 23.22 -7.79 -17.63
CA PRO A 177 24.56 -7.22 -17.64
C PRO A 177 25.66 -8.26 -17.33
N ARG A 178 25.32 -9.40 -16.71
CA ARG A 178 26.26 -10.47 -16.37
C ARG A 178 26.47 -11.46 -17.51
N SER A 179 25.48 -11.62 -18.39
CA SER A 179 25.58 -12.53 -19.53
C SER A 179 24.95 -11.91 -20.75
N ASP A 180 25.77 -11.46 -21.70
CA ASP A 180 25.36 -10.79 -22.95
C ASP A 180 24.48 -11.62 -23.91
N ARG A 181 24.01 -12.81 -23.49
CA ARG A 181 23.20 -13.72 -24.32
C ARG A 181 21.82 -14.05 -23.74
N HIS A 182 21.50 -13.62 -22.53
CA HIS A 182 20.22 -13.93 -21.89
C HIS A 182 19.48 -12.65 -21.51
N ALA A 183 18.19 -12.57 -21.79
CA ALA A 183 17.33 -11.53 -21.26
C ALA A 183 16.82 -11.94 -19.87
N MET A 184 16.74 -10.97 -18.97
CA MET A 184 16.00 -11.06 -17.71
C MET A 184 14.53 -10.72 -17.97
N LEU A 185 13.62 -11.45 -17.34
CA LEU A 185 12.17 -11.24 -17.45
C LEU A 185 11.68 -10.60 -16.15
N LEU A 186 11.73 -9.28 -16.08
CA LEU A 186 11.42 -8.56 -14.85
C LEU A 186 9.91 -8.42 -14.67
N PRO A 187 9.32 -8.91 -13.57
CA PRO A 187 7.89 -8.79 -13.34
C PRO A 187 7.57 -7.34 -12.98
N THR A 188 6.73 -6.71 -13.78
CA THR A 188 6.26 -5.34 -13.58
C THR A 188 4.78 -5.35 -13.29
N VAL A 189 4.39 -4.80 -12.14
CA VAL A 189 2.98 -4.70 -11.72
C VAL A 189 2.43 -3.34 -12.15
N HIS A 190 1.27 -3.35 -12.81
CA HIS A 190 0.56 -2.15 -13.22
C HIS A 190 -0.59 -1.85 -12.28
N SER A 191 -0.55 -0.66 -11.66
CA SER A 191 -1.45 -0.28 -10.57
C SER A 191 -2.89 -0.02 -10.98
N ASP A 192 -3.12 0.27 -12.25
CA ASP A 192 -4.43 0.51 -12.86
C ASP A 192 -5.26 -0.78 -12.96
N ALA A 193 -4.60 -1.91 -13.27
CA ALA A 193 -5.25 -3.21 -13.45
C ALA A 193 -5.12 -4.16 -12.25
N CYS A 194 -4.14 -3.95 -11.36
CA CYS A 194 -3.96 -4.81 -10.20
C CYS A 194 -5.15 -4.73 -9.22
N THR A 195 -5.76 -5.87 -8.91
CA THR A 195 -6.88 -5.93 -7.95
C THR A 195 -6.43 -6.10 -6.50
N GLY A 196 -5.18 -6.54 -6.29
CA GLY A 196 -4.65 -6.88 -4.96
C GLY A 196 -5.15 -8.20 -4.39
N CYS A 197 -5.49 -9.18 -5.22
CA CYS A 197 -5.99 -10.49 -4.78
C CYS A 197 -4.99 -11.33 -3.98
N GLY A 198 -3.68 -11.04 -4.04
CA GLY A 198 -2.68 -11.76 -3.25
C GLY A 198 -2.12 -13.04 -3.88
N LYS A 199 -2.70 -13.54 -4.99
CA LYS A 199 -2.25 -14.79 -5.63
C LYS A 199 -0.76 -14.81 -5.97
N CYS A 200 -0.21 -13.68 -6.40
CA CYS A 200 1.22 -13.54 -6.71
C CYS A 200 2.13 -13.64 -5.48
N GLU A 201 1.68 -13.15 -4.32
CA GLU A 201 2.43 -13.23 -3.06
C GLU A 201 2.39 -14.64 -2.48
N HIS A 202 1.22 -15.27 -2.49
CA HIS A 202 1.05 -16.66 -2.08
C HIS A 202 1.92 -17.61 -2.92
N ALA A 203 1.88 -17.46 -4.24
CA ALA A 203 2.60 -18.35 -5.16
C ALA A 203 4.12 -18.09 -5.23
N CYS A 204 4.63 -17.03 -4.59
CA CYS A 204 6.06 -16.75 -4.61
C CYS A 204 6.83 -17.90 -3.94
N VAL A 205 7.72 -18.54 -4.71
CA VAL A 205 8.48 -19.74 -4.31
C VAL A 205 9.55 -19.49 -3.23
N LEU A 206 9.86 -18.22 -2.96
CA LEU A 206 10.79 -17.83 -1.91
C LEU A 206 10.16 -18.03 -0.53
N PRO A 207 10.94 -18.31 0.54
CA PRO A 207 10.38 -18.46 1.89
C PRO A 207 9.70 -17.18 2.38
N GLU A 208 10.34 -16.03 2.14
CA GLU A 208 9.73 -14.71 2.23
C GLU A 208 9.46 -14.17 0.83
N ALA A 209 8.23 -13.73 0.57
CA ALA A 209 7.84 -13.30 -0.77
C ALA A 209 8.54 -12.00 -1.18
N ALA A 210 9.17 -12.01 -2.35
CA ALA A 210 9.76 -10.79 -2.94
C ALA A 210 8.71 -9.79 -3.42
N ILE A 211 7.55 -10.31 -3.87
CA ILE A 211 6.37 -9.53 -4.23
C ILE A 211 5.36 -9.63 -3.10
N LYS A 212 4.91 -8.48 -2.58
CA LYS A 212 3.92 -8.41 -1.51
C LYS A 212 2.76 -7.51 -1.91
N VAL A 213 1.57 -7.80 -1.41
CA VAL A 213 0.38 -6.98 -1.62
C VAL A 213 0.19 -6.08 -0.43
N LEU A 214 0.12 -4.78 -0.71
CA LEU A 214 -0.03 -3.74 0.30
C LEU A 214 -1.29 -2.91 0.01
N PRO A 215 -1.89 -2.27 1.02
CA PRO A 215 -2.94 -1.30 0.79
C PRO A 215 -2.47 -0.18 -0.16
N HIS A 216 -3.35 0.26 -1.07
CA HIS A 216 -3.04 1.28 -2.09
C HIS A 216 -2.35 2.53 -1.52
N ARG A 217 -2.80 2.99 -0.35
CA ARG A 217 -2.23 4.15 0.34
C ARG A 217 -0.74 4.03 0.71
N LEU A 218 -0.24 2.80 0.88
CA LEU A 218 1.16 2.52 1.20
C LEU A 218 1.96 2.15 -0.06
N ALA A 219 1.31 1.46 -0.99
CA ALA A 219 1.94 0.95 -2.19
C ALA A 219 2.18 2.05 -3.25
N GLN A 220 1.23 2.98 -3.41
CA GLN A 220 1.22 3.92 -4.53
C GLN A 220 1.53 5.34 -4.07
N GLY A 221 2.54 5.94 -4.70
CA GLY A 221 2.81 7.38 -4.56
C GLY A 221 1.77 8.23 -5.30
N LYS A 222 1.58 9.48 -4.87
CA LYS A 222 0.75 10.46 -5.58
C LYS A 222 1.64 11.43 -6.33
N SER A 223 1.35 11.67 -7.61
CA SER A 223 2.01 12.76 -8.35
C SER A 223 1.63 14.11 -7.72
N ALA A 224 2.57 15.05 -7.74
CA ALA A 224 2.28 16.39 -7.23
C ALA A 224 1.20 17.06 -8.09
N ALA A 225 0.22 17.72 -7.46
CA ALA A 225 -0.93 18.30 -8.16
C ALA A 225 -0.55 19.39 -9.19
N HIS A 226 0.62 20.00 -9.03
CA HIS A 226 1.16 21.00 -9.96
C HIS A 226 1.94 20.40 -11.13
N TYR A 227 2.29 19.12 -11.07
CA TYR A 227 3.05 18.46 -12.13
C TYR A 227 2.09 17.99 -13.23
N ARG A 228 2.02 18.77 -14.30
CA ARG A 228 1.26 18.41 -15.50
C ARG A 228 2.16 17.64 -16.44
N LYS A 229 1.78 16.42 -16.80
CA LYS A 229 2.51 15.61 -17.76
C LYS A 229 2.31 16.20 -19.15
N GLY A 230 3.40 16.65 -19.77
CA GLY A 230 3.35 17.36 -21.05
C GLY A 230 2.71 16.55 -22.18
N TRP A 231 2.83 15.22 -22.16
CA TRP A 231 2.22 14.33 -23.16
C TRP A 231 0.69 14.21 -23.01
N GLU A 232 0.16 14.08 -21.80
CA GLU A 232 -1.30 14.05 -21.55
C GLU A 232 -1.94 15.40 -21.92
N GLU A 233 -1.25 16.50 -21.63
CA GLU A 233 -1.73 17.84 -22.00
C GLU A 233 -1.64 18.09 -23.51
N LYS A 234 -0.62 17.57 -24.17
CA LYS A 234 -0.48 17.61 -25.63
C LYS A 234 -1.62 16.86 -26.32
N GLU A 235 -1.96 15.66 -25.84
CA GLU A 235 -3.10 14.88 -26.35
C GLU A 235 -4.42 15.65 -26.17
N ARG A 236 -4.62 16.25 -24.99
CA ARG A 236 -5.82 17.05 -24.72
C ARG A 236 -5.92 18.31 -25.58
N ALA A 237 -4.80 18.96 -25.87
CA ALA A 237 -4.73 20.18 -26.68
C ALA A 237 -4.63 19.91 -28.19
N GLY A 238 -4.48 18.65 -28.61
CA GLY A 238 -4.30 18.27 -30.03
C GLY A 238 -2.96 18.70 -30.63
N GLY A 239 -2.00 19.13 -29.80
CA GLY A 239 -0.74 19.74 -30.26
C GLY A 239 0.20 20.07 -29.09
N SER A 240 1.47 20.32 -29.40
CA SER A 240 2.45 20.69 -28.38
C SER A 240 2.01 21.97 -27.65
N LEU A 241 2.00 21.94 -26.31
CA LEU A 241 1.74 23.15 -25.51
C LEU A 241 2.90 24.15 -25.54
N ILE A 242 4.09 23.66 -25.86
CA ILE A 242 5.25 24.50 -26.14
C ILE A 242 5.15 24.86 -27.63
N GLY A 243 5.33 26.14 -27.97
CA GLY A 243 5.34 26.59 -29.37
C GLY A 243 6.36 25.84 -30.23
N GLU A 244 6.39 26.10 -31.54
CA GLU A 244 7.34 25.47 -32.45
C GLU A 244 8.76 25.52 -31.86
N GLN A 245 9.35 24.34 -31.64
CA GLN A 245 10.73 24.24 -31.20
C GLN A 245 11.59 24.73 -32.36
N THR A 246 12.07 25.97 -32.29
CA THR A 246 13.03 26.49 -33.25
C THR A 246 14.24 25.56 -33.26
N GLN A 247 14.43 24.81 -34.34
CA GLN A 247 15.65 24.06 -34.55
C GLN A 247 16.78 25.09 -34.70
N LEU A 248 17.55 25.24 -33.63
CA LEU A 248 18.80 25.98 -33.70
C LEU A 248 19.71 25.19 -34.65
N PRO A 249 20.27 25.82 -35.70
CA PRO A 249 21.19 25.13 -36.59
C PRO A 249 22.42 24.73 -35.77
N MET A 250 22.48 23.45 -35.40
CA MET A 250 23.71 22.86 -34.88
C MET A 250 24.57 22.49 -36.06
N ARG A 251 25.64 23.25 -36.26
CA ARG A 251 26.59 23.09 -37.36
C ARG A 251 27.03 21.63 -37.50
N GLY A 252 26.75 21.02 -38.65
CA GLY A 252 27.09 19.61 -38.95
C GLY A 252 26.02 18.57 -38.56
N LEU A 253 24.90 19.02 -37.99
CA LEU A 253 23.75 18.20 -37.59
C LEU A 253 22.41 18.77 -38.13
N GLU A 254 22.46 19.67 -39.11
CA GLU A 254 21.33 20.50 -39.55
C GLU A 254 20.10 19.71 -40.04
N ASP A 255 20.24 18.42 -40.39
CA ASP A 255 19.16 17.55 -40.88
C ASP A 255 18.97 16.26 -40.05
N ARG A 256 19.38 16.25 -38.77
CA ARG A 256 19.36 15.03 -37.93
C ARG A 256 18.27 15.00 -36.87
N ASN A 257 17.69 13.82 -36.65
CA ASN A 257 16.74 13.58 -35.57
C ASN A 257 17.41 13.73 -34.20
N TYR A 258 16.63 14.23 -33.24
CA TYR A 258 17.05 14.37 -31.85
C TYR A 258 17.54 13.02 -31.27
N GLY A 259 18.82 12.94 -30.89
CA GLY A 259 19.46 11.75 -30.33
C GLY A 259 20.48 11.05 -31.24
N ASP A 260 20.57 11.40 -32.53
CA ASP A 260 21.66 10.92 -33.39
C ASP A 260 22.90 11.83 -33.26
N THR A 261 23.90 11.39 -32.50
CA THR A 261 25.13 12.14 -32.22
C THR A 261 26.24 11.92 -33.25
N ARG A 262 25.98 11.12 -34.29
CA ARG A 262 26.97 10.89 -35.34
C ARG A 262 27.10 12.15 -36.19
N VAL A 263 28.32 12.59 -36.43
CA VAL A 263 28.59 13.71 -37.32
C VAL A 263 28.46 13.22 -38.78
N ALA A 264 28.06 14.08 -39.72
CA ALA A 264 28.05 13.72 -41.13
C ALA A 264 29.44 13.23 -41.58
N PRO A 265 29.55 12.10 -42.33
CA PRO A 265 30.84 11.53 -42.71
C PRO A 265 31.75 12.49 -43.49
N ASP A 266 31.13 13.47 -44.14
CA ASP A 266 31.72 14.50 -44.98
C ASP A 266 31.88 15.86 -44.27
N TYR A 267 31.45 15.99 -43.01
CA TYR A 267 31.60 17.22 -42.26
C TYR A 267 33.07 17.51 -41.95
N ARG A 268 33.56 18.63 -42.49
CA ARG A 268 34.84 19.22 -42.10
C ARG A 268 34.56 20.55 -41.41
N PRO A 269 34.97 20.74 -40.15
CA PRO A 269 34.82 22.05 -39.51
C PRO A 269 35.60 23.09 -40.32
N ALA A 270 34.96 24.21 -40.62
CA ALA A 270 35.62 25.33 -41.28
C ALA A 270 36.78 25.80 -40.40
N THR A 271 38.01 25.71 -40.92
CA THR A 271 39.17 26.38 -40.34
C THR A 271 38.94 27.89 -40.42
N PRO A 272 38.89 28.62 -39.30
CA PRO A 272 38.73 30.07 -39.36
C PRO A 272 39.95 30.69 -40.04
N ASP A 273 39.71 31.56 -41.02
CA ASP A 273 40.74 32.38 -41.64
C ASP A 273 41.30 33.35 -40.59
N GLY A 274 42.33 32.93 -39.87
CA GLY A 274 43.06 33.75 -38.91
C GLY A 274 42.96 33.38 -37.43
N GLY A 275 42.67 32.12 -37.08
CA GLY A 275 42.77 31.64 -35.70
C GLY A 275 44.16 31.08 -35.35
N LEU A 276 44.72 31.48 -34.20
CA LEU A 276 45.93 30.87 -33.63
C LEU A 276 45.73 29.34 -33.54
N ASP A 277 46.64 28.61 -34.18
CA ASP A 277 46.72 27.15 -34.05
C ASP A 277 46.89 26.80 -32.57
N SER A 278 45.85 26.24 -31.96
CA SER A 278 45.86 25.85 -30.55
C SER A 278 46.86 24.72 -30.25
N GLY A 279 47.54 24.18 -31.27
CA GLY A 279 48.53 23.11 -31.14
C GLY A 279 47.91 21.78 -30.71
N TRP A 280 46.58 21.71 -30.61
CA TRP A 280 45.87 20.49 -30.28
C TRP A 280 45.86 19.57 -31.51
N LYS A 281 46.58 18.46 -31.41
CA LYS A 281 46.47 17.33 -32.33
C LYS A 281 45.65 16.23 -31.65
N PRO A 282 44.67 15.63 -32.35
CA PRO A 282 43.83 14.58 -31.80
C PRO A 282 44.61 13.32 -31.42
#